data_AF-A0A061NCE0-F1
#
_entry.id   AF-A0A061NCE0-F1
#
_cell.length_a   1.000
_cell.length_b   1.000
_cell.length_c   1.000
_cell.angle_alpha   90.00
_cell.angle_beta   90.00
_cell.angle_gamma   90.00
#
_symmetry.space_group_name_H-M   'P 1'
#
loop_
_entity.id
_entity.type
_entity.pdbx_description
1 polymer ?
#
loop_
_entity_poly.entity_id
_entity_poly.type
_entity_poly.pdbx_seq_one_letter_code
_entity_poly.pdbx_strand_id
1 'polypeptide(L)'
;MKRRMDTLDEEYSGAKDSLEAKQTNFDHLQQQIESLETKKQTVLEDVEESKQHVEKIQEHKQKQSDHLHRGYRSYEDVKARIDLLERMEQEHAGFFQGVKAVMQGRDHGQLSGVLGPVASLIHATKKFELAIETALGGALQHIVVDTDQNGRKAIAYLKAKKARKSNVPTSKCYEAKVCSIEYVKET
;
A
#
# COMPACT_ATOMS: atom_id res chain seq x y z
N MET A 1 60.07 -63.42 -63.63
CA MET A 1 60.38 -62.16 -62.92
C MET A 1 59.38 -61.05 -63.26
N LYS A 2 59.19 -60.66 -64.53
CA LYS A 2 58.27 -59.58 -64.94
C LYS A 2 56.88 -59.57 -64.28
N ARG A 3 56.11 -60.67 -64.40
CA ARG A 3 54.77 -60.79 -63.79
C ARG A 3 54.71 -60.59 -62.27
N ARG A 4 55.81 -60.86 -61.56
CA ARG A 4 55.89 -60.71 -60.10
C ARG A 4 56.16 -59.26 -59.70
N MET A 5 56.80 -58.51 -60.61
CA MET A 5 57.10 -57.08 -60.46
C MET A 5 55.85 -56.25 -60.77
N ASP A 6 55.10 -56.63 -61.81
CA ASP A 6 53.84 -55.97 -62.18
C ASP A 6 52.77 -56.09 -61.07
N THR A 7 52.65 -57.27 -60.43
CA THR A 7 51.74 -57.47 -59.28
C THR A 7 52.16 -56.68 -58.04
N LEU A 8 53.48 -56.50 -57.84
CA LEU A 8 54.00 -55.70 -56.72
C LEU A 8 53.73 -54.21 -56.94
N ASP A 9 53.81 -53.72 -58.18
CA ASP A 9 53.47 -52.33 -58.51
C ASP A 9 51.96 -52.05 -58.35
N GLU A 10 51.09 -52.99 -58.74
CA GLU A 10 49.64 -52.88 -58.52
C GLU A 10 49.30 -52.81 -57.02
N GLU A 11 49.85 -53.73 -56.21
CA GLU A 11 49.67 -53.73 -54.76
C GLU A 11 50.22 -52.45 -54.11
N TYR A 12 51.38 -51.95 -54.57
CA TYR A 12 51.98 -50.72 -54.07
C TYR A 12 51.15 -49.49 -54.41
N SER A 13 50.59 -49.40 -55.63
CA SER A 13 49.71 -48.31 -56.02
C SER A 13 48.39 -48.32 -55.24
N GLY A 14 47.77 -49.49 -55.06
CA GLY A 14 46.54 -49.62 -54.28
C GLY A 14 46.73 -49.31 -52.79
N ALA A 15 47.88 -49.68 -52.22
CA ALA A 15 48.25 -49.30 -50.86
C ALA A 15 48.48 -47.78 -50.72
N LYS A 16 49.08 -47.15 -51.73
CA LYS A 16 49.30 -45.69 -51.77
C LYS A 16 47.98 -44.92 -51.86
N ASP A 17 47.06 -45.32 -52.74
CA ASP A 17 45.75 -44.69 -52.89
C ASP A 17 44.91 -44.84 -51.61
N SER A 18 44.98 -46.01 -50.96
CA SER A 18 44.33 -46.25 -49.66
C SER A 18 44.92 -45.39 -48.54
N LEU A 19 46.24 -45.14 -48.57
CA LEU A 19 46.91 -44.27 -47.62
C LEU A 19 46.50 -42.81 -47.83
N GLU A 20 46.49 -42.32 -49.07
CA GLU A 20 46.04 -40.96 -49.41
C GLU A 20 44.58 -40.74 -49.00
N ALA A 21 43.68 -41.69 -49.28
CA ALA A 21 42.27 -41.62 -48.86
C ALA A 21 42.10 -41.59 -47.33
N LYS A 22 42.94 -42.33 -46.58
CA LYS A 22 42.94 -42.27 -45.12
C LYS A 22 43.50 -40.94 -44.61
N GLN A 23 44.51 -40.38 -45.26
CA GLN A 23 45.09 -39.08 -44.93
C GLN A 23 44.05 -37.96 -45.10
N THR A 24 43.34 -37.93 -46.23
CA THR A 24 42.29 -36.94 -46.47
C THR A 24 41.12 -37.07 -45.50
N ASN A 25 40.76 -38.30 -45.12
CA ASN A 25 39.73 -38.54 -44.10
C ASN A 25 40.19 -38.07 -42.72
N PHE A 26 41.46 -38.29 -42.38
CA PHE A 26 42.05 -37.83 -41.13
C PHE A 26 42.02 -36.29 -41.05
N ASP A 27 42.48 -35.60 -42.10
CA ASP A 27 42.47 -34.13 -42.16
C ASP A 27 41.05 -33.57 -42.06
N HIS A 28 40.08 -34.20 -42.73
CA HIS A 28 38.68 -33.83 -42.62
C HIS A 28 38.11 -34.03 -41.21
N LEU A 29 38.39 -35.18 -40.57
CA LEU A 29 37.99 -35.41 -39.18
C LEU A 29 38.64 -34.40 -38.22
N GLN A 30 39.91 -34.04 -38.46
CA GLN A 30 40.62 -33.07 -37.65
C GLN A 30 39.98 -31.68 -37.75
N GLN A 31 39.62 -31.22 -38.96
CA GLN A 31 38.87 -29.98 -39.15
C GLN A 31 37.49 -30.01 -38.49
N GLN A 32 36.80 -31.16 -38.52
CA GLN A 32 35.52 -31.32 -37.84
C GLN A 32 35.66 -31.18 -36.33
N ILE A 33 36.67 -31.83 -35.72
CA ILE A 33 36.96 -31.72 -34.28
C ILE A 33 37.22 -30.27 -33.91
N GLU A 34 38.08 -29.58 -34.65
CA GLU A 34 38.42 -28.18 -34.38
C GLU A 34 37.18 -27.27 -34.48
N SER A 35 36.32 -27.48 -35.49
CA SER A 35 35.06 -26.74 -35.62
C SER A 35 34.05 -27.04 -34.50
N LEU A 36 34.06 -28.26 -33.97
CA LEU A 36 33.20 -28.67 -32.86
C LEU A 36 33.70 -28.09 -31.54
N GLU A 37 35.02 -28.01 -31.34
CA GLU A 37 35.64 -27.37 -30.18
C GLU A 37 35.34 -25.88 -30.14
N THR A 38 35.45 -25.17 -31.28
CA THR A 38 35.07 -23.75 -31.34
C THR A 38 33.59 -23.55 -31.03
N LYS A 39 32.70 -24.39 -31.59
CA LYS A 39 31.26 -24.31 -31.30
C LYS A 39 30.95 -24.57 -29.83
N LYS A 40 31.61 -25.58 -29.24
CA LYS A 40 31.47 -25.87 -27.81
C LYS A 40 31.89 -24.67 -26.96
N GLN A 41 32.99 -24.02 -27.31
CA GLN A 41 33.47 -22.84 -26.59
C GLN A 41 32.46 -21.69 -26.66
N THR A 42 31.93 -21.38 -27.84
CA THR A 42 30.90 -20.34 -28.00
C THR A 42 29.64 -20.65 -27.20
N VAL A 43 29.16 -21.90 -27.23
CA VAL A 43 27.99 -22.30 -26.45
C VAL A 43 28.23 -22.17 -24.94
N LEU A 44 29.44 -22.44 -24.45
CA LEU A 44 29.77 -22.27 -23.04
C LEU A 44 29.76 -20.80 -22.63
N GLU A 45 30.26 -19.90 -23.49
CA GLU A 45 30.23 -18.45 -23.28
C GLU A 45 28.79 -17.93 -23.25
N ASP A 46 27.95 -18.35 -24.20
CA ASP A 46 26.52 -17.99 -24.25
C ASP A 46 25.76 -18.47 -23.00
N VAL A 47 26.07 -19.68 -22.52
CA VAL A 47 25.46 -20.23 -21.29
C VAL A 47 25.85 -19.40 -20.08
N GLU A 48 27.10 -18.97 -19.99
CA GLU A 48 27.57 -18.16 -18.87
C GLU A 48 26.96 -16.75 -18.90
N GLU A 49 26.88 -16.12 -20.08
CA GLU A 49 26.21 -14.83 -20.23
C GLU A 49 24.71 -14.92 -19.88
N SER A 50 24.04 -15.98 -20.35
CA SER A 50 22.62 -16.20 -20.05
C SER A 50 22.37 -16.41 -18.55
N LYS A 51 23.25 -17.15 -17.86
CA LYS A 51 23.18 -17.29 -16.39
C LYS A 51 23.31 -15.96 -15.68
N GLN A 52 24.30 -15.15 -16.05
CA GLN A 52 24.49 -13.81 -15.46
C GLN A 52 23.28 -12.90 -15.73
N HIS A 53 22.65 -13.04 -16.90
CA HIS A 53 21.46 -12.28 -17.23
C HIS A 53 20.26 -12.70 -16.36
N VAL A 54 20.06 -14.00 -16.17
CA VAL A 54 19.01 -14.54 -15.29
C VAL A 54 19.20 -14.08 -13.85
N GLU A 55 20.44 -14.12 -13.33
CA GLU A 55 20.76 -13.68 -11.97
C GLU A 55 20.44 -12.19 -11.77
N LYS A 56 20.84 -11.33 -12.72
CA LYS A 56 20.49 -9.89 -12.70
C LYS A 56 18.98 -9.67 -12.71
N ILE A 57 18.24 -10.41 -13.54
CA ILE A 57 16.78 -10.31 -13.59
C ILE A 57 16.16 -10.75 -12.26
N GLN A 58 16.66 -11.82 -11.64
CA GLN A 58 16.19 -12.30 -10.34
C GLN A 58 16.45 -11.27 -9.24
N GLU A 59 17.62 -10.64 -9.21
CA GLU A 59 17.91 -9.57 -8.25
C GLU A 59 16.99 -8.36 -8.45
N HIS A 60 16.77 -7.93 -9.70
CA HIS A 60 15.86 -6.83 -10.01
C HIS A 60 14.43 -7.15 -9.58
N LYS A 61 13.96 -8.37 -9.86
CA LYS A 61 12.64 -8.85 -9.43
C LYS A 61 12.52 -8.87 -7.91
N GLN A 62 13.55 -9.33 -7.20
CA GLN A 62 13.55 -9.35 -5.73
C GLN A 62 13.48 -7.93 -5.16
N LYS A 63 14.31 -7.00 -5.67
CA LYS A 63 14.29 -5.59 -5.25
C LYS A 63 12.92 -4.95 -5.48
N GLN A 64 12.29 -5.19 -6.63
CA GLN A 64 10.95 -4.69 -6.93
C GLN A 64 9.89 -5.29 -6.00
N SER A 65 9.96 -6.59 -5.72
CA SER A 65 9.09 -7.27 -4.75
C SER A 65 9.22 -6.63 -3.36
N ASP A 66 10.45 -6.37 -2.90
CA ASP A 66 10.69 -5.74 -1.60
C ASP A 66 10.15 -4.30 -1.56
N HIS A 67 10.31 -3.54 -2.65
CA HIS A 67 9.72 -2.21 -2.77
C HIS A 67 8.19 -2.24 -2.71
N LEU A 68 7.56 -3.19 -3.41
CA LEU A 68 6.12 -3.37 -3.39
C LEU A 68 5.62 -3.71 -1.98
N HIS A 69 6.27 -4.65 -1.31
CA HIS A 69 5.92 -5.03 0.06
C HIS A 69 6.07 -3.87 1.05
N ARG A 70 7.13 -3.05 0.91
CA ARG A 70 7.28 -1.84 1.73
C ARG A 70 6.16 -0.84 1.49
N GLY A 71 5.81 -0.59 0.23
CA GLY A 71 4.69 0.29 -0.12
C GLY A 71 3.36 -0.21 0.45
N TYR A 72 3.10 -1.50 0.35
CA TYR A 72 1.87 -2.11 0.85
C TYR A 72 1.75 -2.01 2.38
N ARG A 73 2.84 -2.26 3.13
CA ARG A 73 2.86 -2.06 4.59
C ARG A 73 2.55 -0.61 4.97
N SER A 74 3.19 0.35 4.29
CA SER A 74 2.94 1.77 4.54
C SER A 74 1.47 2.14 4.24
N TYR A 75 0.88 1.55 3.21
CA TYR A 75 -0.53 1.77 2.90
C TYR A 75 -1.44 1.18 3.99
N GLU A 76 -1.18 -0.04 4.44
CA GLU A 76 -1.93 -0.66 5.53
C GLU A 76 -1.83 0.14 6.84
N ASP A 77 -0.66 0.66 7.18
CA ASP A 77 -0.45 1.49 8.37
C ASP A 77 -1.28 2.79 8.29
N VAL A 78 -1.27 3.47 7.14
CA VAL A 78 -2.04 4.70 6.93
C VAL A 78 -3.53 4.39 6.95
N LYS A 79 -3.97 3.30 6.31
CA LYS A 79 -5.37 2.88 6.31
C LYS A 79 -5.85 2.57 7.73
N ALA A 80 -5.08 1.80 8.50
CA ALA A 80 -5.42 1.50 9.90
C ALA A 80 -5.52 2.78 10.75
N ARG A 81 -4.67 3.78 10.48
CA ARG A 81 -4.73 5.08 11.15
C ARG A 81 -5.99 5.86 10.77
N ILE A 82 -6.39 5.85 9.50
CA ILE A 82 -7.65 6.46 9.04
C ILE A 82 -8.84 5.77 9.72
N ASP A 83 -8.92 4.44 9.67
CA ASP A 83 -10.00 3.67 10.29
C ASP A 83 -10.09 3.90 11.81
N LEU A 84 -8.95 4.15 12.47
CA LEU A 84 -8.92 4.55 13.88
C LEU A 84 -9.49 5.97 14.09
N LEU A 85 -9.06 6.94 13.28
CA LEU A 85 -9.51 8.32 13.38
C LEU A 85 -11.00 8.45 13.09
N GLU A 86 -11.51 7.74 12.08
CA GLU A 86 -12.94 7.70 11.75
C GLU A 86 -13.77 7.11 12.90
N ARG A 87 -13.30 6.01 13.53
CA ARG A 87 -13.96 5.44 14.71
C ARG A 87 -13.96 6.41 15.88
N MET A 88 -12.84 7.09 16.13
CA MET A 88 -12.75 8.10 17.20
C MET A 88 -13.71 9.27 16.95
N GLU A 89 -13.87 9.70 15.70
CA GLU A 89 -14.81 10.75 15.31
C GLU A 89 -16.27 10.31 15.52
N GLN A 90 -16.63 9.10 15.07
CA GLN A 90 -17.96 8.51 15.26
C GLN A 90 -18.31 8.30 16.74
N GLU A 91 -17.34 7.92 17.56
CA GLU A 91 -17.52 7.82 19.02
C GLU A 91 -17.50 9.18 19.73
N HIS A 92 -17.34 10.27 18.96
CA HIS A 92 -17.18 11.62 19.46
C HIS A 92 -16.11 11.70 20.55
N ALA A 93 -14.99 10.99 20.35
CA ALA A 93 -13.86 10.97 21.28
C ALA A 93 -13.37 12.39 21.56
N GLY A 94 -12.98 12.67 22.82
CA GLY A 94 -12.58 14.02 23.25
C GLY A 94 -13.73 14.94 23.69
N PHE A 95 -14.98 14.67 23.32
CA PHE A 95 -16.13 15.45 23.81
C PHE A 95 -16.58 15.02 25.21
N PHE A 96 -17.12 15.98 25.97
CA PHE A 96 -17.75 15.68 27.27
C PHE A 96 -18.88 14.66 27.13
N GLN A 97 -19.10 13.86 28.19
CA GLN A 97 -20.13 12.81 28.21
C GLN A 97 -21.54 13.32 27.88
N GLY A 98 -21.86 14.57 28.24
CA GLY A 98 -23.13 15.21 27.88
C GLY A 98 -23.28 15.40 26.37
N VAL A 99 -22.25 15.90 25.70
CA VAL A 99 -22.28 16.12 24.24
C VAL A 99 -22.40 14.79 23.50
N LYS A 100 -21.62 13.78 23.90
CA LYS A 100 -21.73 12.41 23.38
C LYS A 100 -23.15 11.87 23.49
N ALA A 101 -23.79 12.05 24.66
CA ALA A 101 -25.13 11.56 24.90
C ALA A 101 -26.18 12.22 24.01
N VAL A 102 -26.05 13.53 23.73
CA VAL A 102 -26.95 14.27 22.82
C VAL A 102 -26.73 13.85 21.38
N MET A 103 -25.48 13.72 20.92
CA MET A 103 -25.18 13.24 19.57
C MET A 103 -25.72 11.83 19.33
N GLN A 104 -25.49 10.90 20.26
CA GLN A 104 -26.11 9.58 20.20
C GLN A 104 -27.63 9.68 20.18
N GLY A 105 -28.23 10.57 20.97
CA GLY A 105 -29.69 10.79 20.95
C GLY A 105 -30.21 11.26 19.58
N ARG A 106 -29.43 12.10 18.88
CA ARG A 106 -29.69 12.51 17.50
C ARG A 106 -29.56 11.34 16.53
N ASP A 107 -28.45 10.60 16.60
CA ASP A 107 -28.14 9.53 15.65
C ASP A 107 -29.12 8.34 15.77
N HIS A 108 -29.68 8.10 16.96
CA HIS A 108 -30.76 7.13 17.19
C HIS A 108 -32.17 7.68 16.93
N GLY A 109 -32.31 8.91 16.39
CA GLY A 109 -33.59 9.53 16.06
C GLY A 109 -34.45 9.95 17.27
N GLN A 110 -33.89 9.98 18.48
CA GLN A 110 -34.59 10.40 19.70
C GLN A 110 -34.63 11.92 19.87
N LEU A 111 -33.70 12.62 19.23
CA LEU A 111 -33.60 14.08 19.20
C LEU A 111 -33.60 14.55 17.75
N SER A 112 -34.35 15.61 17.46
CA SER A 112 -34.43 16.24 16.15
C SER A 112 -34.00 17.71 16.21
N GLY A 113 -33.50 18.21 15.09
CA GLY A 113 -33.00 19.59 14.94
C GLY A 113 -31.75 19.89 15.77
N VAL A 114 -30.90 18.89 15.96
CA VAL A 114 -29.57 19.02 16.54
C VAL A 114 -28.55 18.97 15.41
N LEU A 115 -27.86 20.08 15.15
CA LEU A 115 -26.90 20.20 14.06
C LEU A 115 -25.57 19.53 14.41
N GLY A 116 -25.06 19.79 15.62
CA GLY A 116 -23.81 19.20 16.10
C GLY A 116 -23.02 20.15 16.99
N PRO A 117 -21.86 19.72 17.49
CA PRO A 117 -20.94 20.61 18.20
C PRO A 117 -20.37 21.69 17.26
N VAL A 118 -20.05 22.86 17.79
CA VAL A 118 -19.41 23.95 17.01
C VAL A 118 -18.13 23.46 16.34
N ALA A 119 -17.34 22.62 17.01
CA ALA A 119 -16.11 22.04 16.47
C ALA A 119 -16.30 21.23 15.17
N SER A 120 -17.47 20.61 14.95
CA SER A 120 -17.74 19.87 13.71
C SER A 120 -18.34 20.75 12.60
N LEU A 121 -18.74 21.98 12.92
CA LEU A 121 -19.42 22.90 12.00
C LEU A 121 -18.48 23.98 11.43
N ILE A 122 -17.35 24.21 12.08
CA ILE A 122 -16.34 25.18 11.64
C ILE A 122 -15.20 24.48 10.89
N HIS A 123 -14.72 25.11 9.83
CA HIS A 123 -13.51 24.68 9.14
C HIS A 123 -12.45 25.76 9.28
N ALA A 124 -11.32 25.43 9.92
CA ALA A 124 -10.20 26.35 10.12
C ALA A 124 -9.03 25.97 9.21
N THR A 125 -8.41 26.96 8.57
CA THR A 125 -7.12 26.74 7.90
C THR A 125 -6.03 26.50 8.96
N LYS A 126 -5.07 25.59 8.73
CA LYS A 126 -3.98 25.26 9.66
C LYS A 126 -3.29 26.47 10.31
N LYS A 127 -3.17 27.58 9.57
CA LYS A 127 -2.56 28.83 10.06
C LYS A 127 -3.31 29.45 11.26
N PHE A 128 -4.62 29.25 11.36
CA PHE A 128 -5.49 29.87 12.36
C PHE A 128 -6.09 28.88 13.37
N GLU A 129 -5.79 27.59 13.23
CA GLU A 129 -6.33 26.52 14.06
C GLU A 129 -6.11 26.77 15.55
N LEU A 130 -4.86 27.05 15.96
CA LEU A 130 -4.52 27.33 17.36
C LEU A 130 -5.19 28.60 17.90
N ALA A 131 -5.31 29.62 17.06
CA ALA A 131 -5.93 30.89 17.46
C ALA A 131 -7.44 30.72 17.71
N ILE A 132 -8.11 29.98 16.83
CA ILE A 132 -9.54 29.66 16.96
C ILE A 132 -9.76 28.73 18.16
N GLU A 133 -8.92 27.71 18.34
CA GLU A 133 -8.96 26.81 19.49
C GLU A 133 -8.81 27.56 20.82
N THR A 134 -7.85 28.48 20.90
CA THR A 134 -7.61 29.27 22.11
C THR A 134 -8.74 30.26 22.37
N ALA A 135 -9.26 30.91 21.31
CA ALA A 135 -10.33 31.90 21.44
C ALA A 135 -11.67 31.27 21.85
N LEU A 136 -12.01 30.11 21.28
CA LEU A 136 -13.27 29.43 21.57
C LEU A 136 -13.18 28.52 22.81
N GLY A 137 -12.03 27.89 23.03
CA GLY A 137 -11.80 26.99 24.16
C GLY A 137 -12.92 25.97 24.35
N GLY A 138 -13.54 25.97 25.53
CA GLY A 138 -14.68 25.08 25.84
C GLY A 138 -15.94 25.31 24.99
N ALA A 139 -16.08 26.47 24.34
CA ALA A 139 -17.22 26.78 23.49
C ALA A 139 -17.23 25.95 22.19
N LEU A 140 -16.09 25.36 21.79
CA LEU A 140 -16.03 24.40 20.68
C LEU A 140 -16.94 23.19 20.88
N GLN A 141 -17.23 22.84 22.14
CA GLN A 141 -18.09 21.71 22.50
C GLN A 141 -19.57 22.11 22.65
N HIS A 142 -19.93 23.38 22.42
CA HIS A 142 -21.33 23.80 22.45
C HIS A 142 -22.11 23.16 21.31
N ILE A 143 -23.34 22.75 21.60
CA ILE A 143 -24.20 22.07 20.64
C ILE A 143 -25.12 23.09 20.00
N VAL A 144 -25.09 23.13 18.68
CA VAL A 144 -25.93 24.01 17.87
C VAL A 144 -27.22 23.27 17.52
N VAL A 145 -28.36 23.96 17.68
CA VAL A 145 -29.69 23.44 17.39
C VAL A 145 -30.48 24.41 16.53
N ASP A 146 -31.45 23.89 15.78
CA ASP A 146 -32.27 24.70 14.86
C ASP A 146 -33.24 25.65 15.59
N THR A 147 -33.75 25.23 16.74
CA THR A 147 -34.75 25.99 17.51
C THR A 147 -34.55 25.86 19.01
N ASP A 148 -34.97 26.89 19.76
CA ASP A 148 -35.00 26.87 21.23
C ASP A 148 -35.77 25.67 21.79
N GLN A 149 -36.85 25.27 21.12
CA GLN A 149 -37.65 24.13 21.53
C GLN A 149 -36.86 22.83 21.46
N ASN A 150 -36.06 22.63 20.40
CA ASN A 150 -35.18 21.47 20.26
C ASN A 150 -34.04 21.51 21.30
N GLY A 151 -33.53 22.69 21.63
CA GLY A 151 -32.57 22.85 22.72
C GLY A 151 -33.11 22.46 24.09
N ARG A 152 -34.34 22.88 24.42
CA ARG A 152 -35.03 22.46 25.65
C ARG A 152 -35.26 20.94 25.69
N LYS A 153 -35.62 20.33 24.56
CA LYS A 153 -35.76 18.86 24.43
C LYS A 153 -34.43 18.13 24.65
N ALA A 154 -33.32 18.63 24.10
CA ALA A 154 -31.98 18.06 24.30
C ALA A 154 -31.54 18.13 25.78
N ILE A 155 -31.79 19.26 26.46
CA ILE A 155 -31.52 19.40 27.90
C ILE A 155 -32.39 18.44 28.73
N ALA A 156 -33.69 18.31 28.38
CA ALA A 156 -34.59 17.37 29.06
C ALA A 156 -34.14 15.92 28.86
N TYR A 157 -33.72 15.56 27.64
CA TYR A 157 -33.14 14.26 27.33
C TYR A 157 -31.91 13.96 28.17
N LEU A 158 -30.99 14.92 28.31
CA LEU A 158 -29.81 14.79 29.17
C LEU A 158 -30.17 14.57 30.63
N LYS A 159 -31.14 15.33 31.17
CA LYS A 159 -31.62 15.14 32.55
C LYS A 159 -32.22 13.75 32.76
N ALA A 160 -33.03 13.28 31.82
CA ALA A 160 -33.65 11.94 31.88
C ALA A 160 -32.64 10.79 31.76
N LYS A 161 -31.58 10.97 30.95
CA LYS A 161 -30.51 9.97 30.78
C LYS A 161 -29.53 9.98 31.96
N LYS A 162 -29.28 11.14 32.58
CA LYS A 162 -28.49 11.29 33.81
C LYS A 162 -29.20 10.70 35.04
N ALA A 163 -30.53 10.84 35.14
CA ALA A 163 -31.31 10.23 36.23
C ALA A 163 -31.25 8.69 36.22
N ARG A 164 -31.04 8.06 35.06
CA ARG A 164 -30.83 6.61 34.93
C ARG A 164 -29.40 6.14 35.23
N LYS A 165 -28.41 7.04 35.27
CA LYS A 165 -26.99 6.73 35.44
C LYS A 165 -26.48 7.51 36.66
N SER A 166 -26.85 7.02 37.85
CA SER A 166 -26.46 7.57 39.15
C SER A 166 -24.93 7.78 39.26
N ASN A 167 -24.54 8.88 39.92
CA ASN A 167 -23.19 9.35 40.28
C ASN A 167 -22.26 9.91 39.18
N VAL A 168 -22.46 11.18 38.78
CA VAL A 168 -21.38 12.05 38.26
C VAL A 168 -21.54 13.47 38.84
N PRO A 169 -20.48 14.08 39.44
CA PRO A 169 -20.56 15.37 40.11
C PRO A 169 -21.11 16.46 39.18
N THR A 170 -22.02 17.25 39.73
CA THR A 170 -22.92 18.10 38.94
C THR A 170 -22.25 19.36 38.41
N SER A 171 -21.12 19.80 38.98
CA SER A 171 -20.52 21.13 38.76
C SER A 171 -20.03 21.48 37.35
N LYS A 172 -19.78 20.52 36.44
CA LYS A 172 -19.21 20.79 35.09
C LYS A 172 -20.13 20.54 33.90
N CYS A 173 -21.33 19.99 34.12
CA CYS A 173 -22.20 19.54 33.01
C CYS A 173 -23.28 20.55 32.58
N TYR A 174 -23.41 21.68 33.29
CA TYR A 174 -24.46 22.67 32.99
C TYR A 174 -24.09 23.63 31.85
N GLU A 175 -22.88 23.53 31.29
CA GLU A 175 -22.39 24.40 30.22
C GLU A 175 -22.55 23.81 28.82
N ALA A 176 -23.49 22.87 28.63
CA ALA A 176 -24.05 22.69 27.30
C ALA A 176 -24.93 23.92 27.01
N LYS A 177 -24.30 25.07 26.74
CA LYS A 177 -24.97 26.24 26.21
C LYS A 177 -25.46 25.85 24.83
N VAL A 178 -26.74 25.55 24.76
CA VAL A 178 -27.42 25.30 23.50
C VAL A 178 -27.69 26.67 22.90
N CYS A 179 -26.95 27.01 21.85
CA CYS A 179 -27.16 28.23 21.11
C CYS A 179 -28.10 27.91 19.94
N SER A 180 -29.23 28.61 19.89
CA SER A 180 -30.03 28.73 18.67
C SER A 180 -29.31 29.66 17.70
N ILE A 181 -29.26 29.27 16.43
CA ILE A 181 -28.80 30.18 15.38
C ILE A 181 -29.92 31.20 15.15
N GLU A 182 -29.81 32.38 15.74
CA GLU A 182 -30.45 33.55 15.13
C GLU A 182 -29.62 33.93 13.91
N TYR A 183 -30.25 33.80 12.74
CA TYR A 183 -29.73 34.13 11.41
C TYR A 183 -28.75 35.32 11.40
N VAL A 184 -27.48 35.08 11.10
CA VAL A 184 -26.66 36.09 10.40
C VAL A 184 -26.99 35.91 8.91
N LYS A 185 -28.01 36.64 8.44
CA LYS A 185 -28.22 36.84 7.01
C LYS A 185 -27.03 37.61 6.45
N GLU A 186 -26.46 37.07 5.38
CA GLU A 186 -25.76 37.73 4.27
C GLU A 186 -24.87 38.94 4.61
N THR A 187 -23.57 38.78 4.41
CA THR A 187 -22.77 39.57 3.45
C THR A 187 -21.51 38.79 3.08
#